data_AF-A0A086JFZ5-F1
#
_entry.id   AF-A0A086JFZ5-F1
#
_cell.length_a   1.000
_cell.length_b   1.000
_cell.length_c   1.000
_cell.angle_alpha   90.00
_cell.angle_beta   90.00
_cell.angle_gamma   90.00
#
_symmetry.space_group_name_H-M   'P 1'
#
loop_
_entity.id
_entity.type
_entity.pdbx_description
1 polymer ?
#
loop_
_entity_poly.entity_id
_entity_poly.type
_entity_poly.pdbx_seq_one_letter_code
_entity_poly.pdbx_strand_id
1 'polypeptide(L)'
;MRVMTPPSAPHPRASPWWASCLWAALQIILFLVGICWVAVNVGFLSDYYFKGSDFSSPSLNNNSDASRQPPRAAGDVQEGVSSFEESGGAQLPPRVHALEVLEGAGPGRLHGRLGIKPDGQPGYTRAPSPPTDLSMPQALARGGGFNLYLSDHLELDRTAPDARHASCRQLHYDLSTLPKASVIIVFYNEPFSTLMRSVHSVLNGTPPQILEELILVDDGSTLPYIREDGNQQLVEYLKLLPAKVRLIRNEVRKGIVGARMKGIRASRAPIFAILDSHIEVSPQWLEPLLLRIKEDSRRVVMPQIDGIDAETFKHIAGGIGCKLGFLWKLMEHSYEGHQTARLPPEERQPSPTDFQTSPAMAGGLFAANKAFFFDVGAYDEDFQFWGTENLELSFRLWQCGGVLECAPCSRVYHIFRKGGSGYSSPGDSITINKMRTMLWMDEYADLAWRVIGKPRVNYRPESLEKRREWRKRKGCKSFRWFMENVFPEGDVVTLDDVPYLGPLRNDKIGMCLDNMGWASPGHAVGLEYCHGGDTQTFMFFRKVGHVMPVNDDEACLQPSGRLDWCRGTAQFWWDFTSSGQLMFRETKQCLSAFGRKLRMVECDDTDPYQIWSWTAYNPPDTFTFPSVSRSIRSG
;
A
#
# COMPACT_ATOMS: atom_id res chain seq x y z
N MET A 1 82.18 -27.22 6.88
CA MET A 1 81.82 -27.95 5.65
C MET A 1 80.32 -28.20 5.65
N ARG A 2 79.74 -28.20 4.43
CA ARG A 2 78.32 -28.39 4.06
C ARG A 2 77.43 -27.13 4.12
N VAL A 3 77.47 -26.45 2.98
CA VAL A 3 76.42 -25.57 2.44
C VAL A 3 75.16 -26.40 2.20
N MET A 4 73.99 -25.91 2.63
CA MET A 4 72.67 -26.44 2.25
C MET A 4 71.94 -25.41 1.40
N THR A 5 71.62 -25.81 0.17
CA THR A 5 70.81 -25.08 -0.81
C THR A 5 69.30 -25.27 -0.57
N PRO A 6 68.45 -24.29 -0.88
CA PRO A 6 66.99 -24.44 -0.82
C PRO A 6 66.43 -25.22 -2.04
N PRO A 7 65.24 -25.85 -1.92
CA PRO A 7 64.65 -26.65 -2.99
C PRO A 7 64.01 -25.79 -4.09
N SER A 8 64.06 -26.31 -5.32
CA SER A 8 63.54 -25.72 -6.55
C SER A 8 62.01 -25.76 -6.65
N ALA A 9 61.44 -24.74 -7.29
CA ALA A 9 60.02 -24.60 -7.60
C ALA A 9 59.52 -25.62 -8.63
N PRO A 10 58.23 -26.03 -8.60
CA PRO A 10 57.67 -26.96 -9.58
C PRO A 10 57.30 -26.25 -10.90
N HIS A 11 57.64 -26.87 -12.03
CA HIS A 11 57.23 -26.45 -13.37
C HIS A 11 55.70 -26.58 -13.59
N PRO A 12 55.07 -25.67 -14.36
CA PRO A 12 53.66 -25.78 -14.71
C PRO A 12 53.46 -26.91 -15.73
N ARG A 13 52.55 -27.84 -15.44
CA ARG A 13 52.09 -28.86 -16.39
C ARG A 13 51.25 -28.20 -17.48
N ALA A 14 51.66 -28.36 -18.74
CA ALA A 14 50.87 -27.96 -19.90
C ALA A 14 49.52 -28.70 -19.90
N SER A 15 48.42 -27.96 -20.02
CA SER A 15 47.08 -28.54 -20.19
C SER A 15 47.01 -29.29 -21.54
N PRO A 16 46.48 -30.52 -21.60
CA PRO A 16 46.40 -31.23 -22.86
C PRO A 16 45.45 -30.54 -23.85
N TRP A 17 45.85 -30.38 -25.11
CA TRP A 17 45.03 -29.72 -26.14
C TRP A 17 43.63 -30.33 -26.26
N TRP A 18 43.49 -31.64 -26.03
CA TRP A 18 42.22 -32.37 -26.13
C TRP A 18 41.14 -31.83 -25.16
N ALA A 19 41.52 -31.25 -24.02
CA ALA A 19 40.57 -30.67 -23.07
C ALA A 19 39.88 -29.42 -23.64
N SER A 20 40.59 -28.63 -24.47
CA SER A 20 40.03 -27.45 -25.15
C SER A 20 39.07 -27.86 -26.28
N CYS A 21 39.36 -28.96 -26.98
CA CYS A 21 38.46 -29.50 -28.01
C CYS A 21 37.16 -30.05 -27.41
N LEU A 22 37.23 -30.72 -26.25
CA LEU A 22 36.05 -31.20 -25.53
C LEU A 22 35.17 -30.04 -25.02
N TRP A 23 35.79 -28.96 -24.53
CA TRP A 23 35.06 -27.77 -24.11
C TRP A 23 34.38 -27.05 -25.29
N ALA A 24 35.05 -26.95 -26.44
CA ALA A 24 34.45 -26.39 -27.65
C ALA A 24 33.28 -27.24 -28.17
N ALA A 25 33.42 -28.57 -28.16
CA ALA A 25 32.34 -29.47 -28.54
C ALA A 25 31.11 -29.34 -27.62
N LEU A 26 31.33 -29.20 -26.30
CA LEU A 26 30.25 -28.99 -25.33
C LEU A 26 29.51 -27.67 -25.57
N GLN A 27 30.24 -26.58 -25.88
CA GLN A 27 29.64 -25.28 -26.20
C GLN A 27 28.81 -25.32 -27.49
N ILE A 28 29.27 -26.03 -28.51
CA ILE A 28 28.51 -26.22 -29.77
C ILE A 28 27.22 -27.01 -29.50
N ILE A 29 27.28 -28.06 -28.69
CA ILE A 29 26.08 -28.84 -28.33
C ILE A 29 25.07 -27.97 -27.57
N LEU A 30 25.52 -27.19 -26.58
CA LEU A 30 24.64 -26.29 -25.82
C LEU A 30 24.01 -25.21 -26.71
N PHE A 31 24.77 -24.67 -27.67
CA PHE A 31 24.26 -23.70 -28.63
C PHE A 31 23.18 -24.31 -29.56
N LEU A 32 23.40 -25.53 -30.06
CA LEU A 32 22.43 -26.24 -30.91
C LEU A 32 21.15 -26.61 -30.14
N VAL A 33 21.27 -27.01 -28.87
CA VAL A 33 20.11 -27.24 -27.99
C VAL A 33 19.32 -25.96 -27.76
N GLY A 34 20.00 -24.82 -27.56
CA GLY A 34 19.37 -23.51 -27.44
C GLY A 34 18.59 -23.11 -28.70
N ILE A 35 19.15 -23.31 -29.89
CA ILE A 35 18.46 -23.03 -31.16
C ILE A 35 17.22 -23.92 -31.32
N CYS A 36 17.32 -25.22 -31.03
CA CYS A 36 16.17 -26.13 -31.06
C CYS A 36 15.07 -25.68 -30.09
N TRP A 37 15.44 -25.23 -28.89
CA TRP A 37 14.47 -24.76 -27.90
C TRP A 37 13.74 -23.48 -28.34
N VAL A 38 14.46 -22.54 -28.98
CA VAL A 38 13.85 -21.34 -29.58
C VAL A 38 12.90 -21.73 -30.72
N ALA A 39 13.30 -22.64 -31.61
CA ALA A 39 12.47 -23.08 -32.73
C ALA A 39 11.17 -23.77 -32.27
N VAL A 40 11.24 -24.59 -31.21
CA VAL A 40 10.06 -25.24 -30.61
C VAL A 40 9.11 -24.19 -30.02
N ASN A 41 9.64 -23.19 -29.28
CA ASN A 41 8.81 -22.12 -28.72
C ASN A 41 8.17 -21.24 -29.80
N VAL A 42 8.86 -20.97 -30.92
CA VAL A 42 8.28 -20.26 -32.07
C VAL A 42 7.16 -21.08 -32.72
N GLY A 43 7.32 -22.41 -32.82
CA GLY A 43 6.26 -23.31 -33.29
C GLY A 43 5.02 -23.27 -32.41
N PHE A 44 5.18 -23.32 -31.07
CA PHE A 44 4.07 -23.19 -30.13
C PHE A 44 3.38 -21.83 -30.19
N LEU A 45 4.14 -20.74 -30.35
CA LEU A 45 3.59 -19.38 -30.50
C LEU A 45 2.81 -19.21 -31.81
N SER A 46 3.28 -19.83 -32.91
CA SER A 46 2.59 -19.82 -34.20
C SER A 46 1.25 -20.57 -34.15
N ASP A 47 1.21 -21.73 -33.49
CA ASP A 47 -0.02 -22.54 -33.39
C ASP A 47 -1.06 -21.88 -32.45
N TYR A 48 -0.60 -21.05 -31.50
CA TYR A 48 -1.47 -20.26 -30.61
C TYR A 48 -2.07 -19.02 -31.30
N TYR A 49 -1.35 -18.40 -32.24
CA TYR A 49 -1.82 -17.18 -32.93
C TYR A 49 -2.67 -17.45 -34.18
N PHE A 50 -2.49 -18.57 -34.87
CA PHE A 50 -3.10 -18.78 -36.20
C PHE A 50 -4.30 -19.76 -36.25
N LYS A 51 -4.75 -20.34 -35.12
CA LYS A 51 -5.93 -21.22 -35.06
C LYS A 51 -7.17 -20.61 -34.38
N GLY A 52 -7.29 -19.29 -34.39
CA GLY A 52 -8.37 -18.56 -33.73
C GLY A 52 -9.33 -17.80 -34.66
N SER A 53 -9.47 -18.19 -35.93
CA SER A 53 -10.36 -17.49 -36.87
C SER A 53 -11.02 -18.45 -37.87
N ASP A 54 -12.04 -19.16 -37.41
CA ASP A 54 -13.09 -19.71 -38.27
C ASP A 54 -14.44 -19.20 -37.75
N PHE A 55 -14.92 -18.10 -38.34
CA PHE A 55 -16.34 -17.78 -38.36
C PHE A 55 -16.71 -17.35 -39.79
N SER A 56 -17.47 -18.24 -40.42
CA SER A 56 -18.11 -18.07 -41.71
C SER A 56 -19.17 -16.96 -41.67
N SER A 57 -19.11 -16.06 -42.65
CA SER A 57 -20.20 -15.13 -42.98
C SER A 57 -20.69 -15.44 -44.40
N PRO A 58 -22.01 -15.45 -44.68
CA PRO A 58 -22.49 -15.39 -46.05
C PRO A 58 -22.56 -13.93 -46.52
N SER A 59 -22.07 -13.75 -47.74
CA SER A 59 -22.15 -12.61 -48.66
C SER A 59 -23.43 -11.78 -48.61
N LEU A 60 -23.31 -10.47 -48.85
CA LEU A 60 -24.06 -9.73 -49.89
C LEU A 60 -23.38 -8.39 -50.24
N ASN A 61 -23.61 -7.96 -51.47
CA ASN A 61 -22.76 -7.13 -52.32
C ASN A 61 -22.79 -5.61 -52.06
N ASN A 62 -21.66 -5.00 -52.47
CA ASN A 62 -21.41 -3.63 -52.89
C ASN A 62 -22.57 -2.89 -53.59
N ASN A 63 -22.77 -1.60 -53.29
CA ASN A 63 -22.29 -0.50 -54.15
C ASN A 63 -22.66 0.93 -53.66
N SER A 64 -21.70 1.82 -53.94
CA SER A 64 -21.80 3.25 -54.32
C SER A 64 -22.35 4.34 -53.36
N ASP A 65 -21.41 5.14 -52.85
CA ASP A 65 -21.13 6.54 -53.21
C ASP A 65 -22.10 7.70 -52.86
N ALA A 66 -21.47 8.87 -52.63
CA ALA A 66 -21.96 10.25 -52.64
C ALA A 66 -22.46 10.93 -51.33
N SER A 67 -21.55 11.73 -50.75
CA SER A 67 -21.69 13.13 -50.27
C SER A 67 -23.09 13.72 -49.95
N ARG A 68 -23.23 14.34 -48.77
CA ARG A 68 -23.49 15.80 -48.56
C ARG A 68 -23.75 16.18 -47.09
N GLN A 69 -23.43 17.44 -46.80
CA GLN A 69 -23.45 18.21 -45.54
C GLN A 69 -24.82 18.32 -44.82
N PRO A 70 -24.84 18.84 -43.56
CA PRO A 70 -25.99 18.82 -42.65
C PRO A 70 -26.83 20.11 -42.72
N PRO A 71 -27.99 20.16 -42.03
CA PRO A 71 -28.57 21.45 -41.64
C PRO A 71 -28.75 21.62 -40.11
N ARG A 72 -28.59 22.88 -39.70
CA ARG A 72 -29.05 23.51 -38.45
C ARG A 72 -30.47 24.07 -38.63
N ALA A 73 -31.07 24.43 -37.48
CA ALA A 73 -32.16 25.39 -37.19
C ALA A 73 -33.41 24.69 -36.61
N ALA A 74 -33.70 24.83 -35.31
CA ALA A 74 -34.31 25.97 -34.60
C ALA A 74 -35.84 26.03 -34.75
N GLY A 75 -36.54 25.99 -33.62
CA GLY A 75 -37.99 26.17 -33.49
C GLY A 75 -38.43 26.03 -32.04
N ASP A 76 -38.59 27.17 -31.36
CA ASP A 76 -39.33 27.34 -30.10
C ASP A 76 -40.82 27.00 -30.31
N VAL A 77 -41.46 26.27 -29.39
CA VAL A 77 -42.86 26.53 -28.98
C VAL A 77 -43.09 26.12 -27.52
N GLN A 78 -43.73 27.06 -26.83
CA GLN A 78 -44.35 27.17 -25.51
C GLN A 78 -45.01 25.95 -24.82
N GLU A 79 -45.07 26.14 -23.50
CA GLU A 79 -45.88 25.51 -22.45
C GLU A 79 -47.31 25.10 -22.84
N GLY A 80 -47.73 23.96 -22.29
CA GLY A 80 -49.12 23.52 -22.26
C GLY A 80 -49.32 22.45 -21.19
N VAL A 81 -49.73 22.89 -20.00
CA VAL A 81 -50.24 22.04 -18.92
C VAL A 81 -51.53 21.37 -19.40
N SER A 82 -51.58 20.04 -19.42
CA SER A 82 -52.85 19.32 -19.39
C SER A 82 -52.75 18.08 -18.50
N SER A 83 -53.66 18.06 -17.54
CA SER A 83 -54.01 16.99 -16.63
C SER A 83 -54.54 15.77 -17.38
N PHE A 84 -53.99 14.59 -17.09
CA PHE A 84 -54.71 13.33 -17.26
C PHE A 84 -54.45 12.43 -16.05
N GLU A 85 -55.54 12.02 -15.43
CA GLU A 85 -55.62 11.13 -14.29
C GLU A 85 -55.21 9.68 -14.64
N GLU A 86 -54.65 9.07 -13.61
CA GLU A 86 -54.39 7.65 -13.30
C GLU A 86 -54.88 6.56 -14.27
N SER A 87 -53.95 5.65 -14.59
CA SER A 87 -54.17 4.23 -14.32
C SER A 87 -52.84 3.46 -14.16
N GLY A 88 -52.71 2.75 -13.03
CA GLY A 88 -51.94 1.52 -12.94
C GLY A 88 -50.42 1.63 -12.74
N GLY A 89 -49.98 1.99 -11.54
CA GLY A 89 -48.60 1.76 -11.08
C GLY A 89 -48.59 1.53 -9.58
N ALA A 90 -48.35 0.28 -9.17
CA ALA A 90 -48.31 -0.13 -7.76
C ALA A 90 -47.40 0.80 -6.93
N GLN A 91 -47.99 1.53 -5.99
CA GLN A 91 -47.25 2.23 -4.95
C GLN A 91 -46.51 1.20 -4.10
N LEU A 92 -45.18 1.19 -4.19
CA LEU A 92 -44.33 0.49 -3.22
C LEU A 92 -44.61 1.07 -1.84
N PRO A 93 -44.94 0.24 -0.83
CA PRO A 93 -45.24 0.74 0.50
C PRO A 93 -43.98 1.36 1.12
N PRO A 94 -44.12 2.35 2.02
CA PRO A 94 -43.00 2.93 2.72
C PRO A 94 -42.33 1.84 3.56
N ARG A 95 -41.07 1.50 3.22
CA ARG A 95 -40.26 0.55 4.00
C ARG A 95 -39.97 1.14 5.37
N VAL A 96 -40.79 0.80 6.35
CA VAL A 96 -40.38 0.77 7.75
C VAL A 96 -39.23 -0.24 7.81
N HIS A 97 -38.00 0.23 8.04
CA HIS A 97 -36.84 -0.63 8.27
C HIS A 97 -37.04 -1.40 9.58
N ALA A 98 -37.82 -2.47 9.54
CA ALA A 98 -37.73 -3.52 10.56
C ALA A 98 -36.26 -3.98 10.60
N LEU A 99 -35.75 -4.25 11.79
CA LEU A 99 -34.47 -4.93 11.97
C LEU A 99 -34.62 -6.30 11.29
N GLU A 100 -34.19 -6.41 10.03
CA GLU A 100 -34.18 -7.68 9.29
C GLU A 100 -33.14 -8.59 9.95
N VAL A 101 -33.62 -9.35 10.92
CA VAL A 101 -32.88 -10.38 11.63
C VAL A 101 -33.42 -11.71 11.11
N LEU A 102 -32.56 -12.49 10.45
CA LEU A 102 -32.92 -13.80 9.94
C LEU A 102 -33.06 -14.80 11.09
N GLU A 103 -33.68 -15.95 10.81
CA GLU A 103 -33.78 -17.04 11.77
C GLU A 103 -32.38 -17.51 12.25
N GLY A 104 -32.29 -17.86 13.53
CA GLY A 104 -31.04 -18.33 14.15
C GLY A 104 -30.10 -17.22 14.60
N ALA A 105 -30.62 -16.01 14.84
CA ALA A 105 -29.83 -14.92 15.39
C ALA A 105 -29.43 -15.15 16.85
N GLY A 106 -28.22 -14.75 17.21
CA GLY A 106 -27.67 -14.92 18.55
C GLY A 106 -26.27 -14.32 18.71
N PRO A 107 -25.64 -14.51 19.88
CA PRO A 107 -24.27 -14.04 20.16
C PRO A 107 -23.28 -14.71 19.21
N GLY A 108 -22.83 -14.01 18.16
CA GLY A 108 -21.96 -14.53 17.10
C GLY A 108 -22.61 -14.70 15.73
N ARG A 109 -23.93 -14.50 15.62
CA ARG A 109 -24.70 -14.44 14.37
C ARG A 109 -25.74 -13.35 14.47
N LEU A 110 -25.30 -12.10 14.58
CA LEU A 110 -26.17 -10.97 14.93
C LEU A 110 -27.27 -10.69 13.89
N HIS A 111 -27.09 -11.16 12.65
CA HIS A 111 -28.07 -11.06 11.57
C HIS A 111 -28.74 -12.41 11.21
N GLY A 112 -28.55 -13.47 12.01
CA GLY A 112 -29.10 -14.81 11.78
C GLY A 112 -28.25 -15.70 10.86
N ARG A 113 -28.83 -16.80 10.36
CA ARG A 113 -28.15 -17.70 9.41
C ARG A 113 -28.05 -17.05 8.03
N LEU A 114 -26.84 -16.87 7.53
CA LEU A 114 -26.53 -16.18 6.28
C LEU A 114 -26.27 -17.17 5.15
N GLY A 115 -26.66 -16.82 3.92
CA GLY A 115 -26.28 -17.59 2.74
C GLY A 115 -26.94 -18.96 2.65
N ILE A 116 -28.14 -19.12 3.22
CA ILE A 116 -28.94 -20.36 3.15
C ILE A 116 -30.06 -20.16 2.13
N LYS A 117 -30.23 -21.15 1.24
CA LYS A 117 -31.29 -21.17 0.23
C LYS A 117 -32.66 -21.50 0.87
N PRO A 118 -33.79 -21.23 0.19
CA PRO A 118 -35.13 -21.58 0.70
C PRO A 118 -35.33 -23.07 0.98
N ASP A 119 -34.56 -23.95 0.35
CA ASP A 119 -34.56 -25.40 0.56
C ASP A 119 -33.71 -25.86 1.77
N GLY A 120 -33.11 -24.92 2.50
CA GLY A 120 -32.24 -25.17 3.65
C GLY A 120 -30.80 -25.52 3.31
N GLN A 121 -30.43 -25.62 2.03
CA GLN A 121 -29.06 -25.91 1.61
C GLN A 121 -28.18 -24.65 1.62
N PRO A 122 -26.85 -24.78 1.82
CA PRO A 122 -25.96 -23.64 1.73
C PRO A 122 -25.88 -23.09 0.30
N GLY A 123 -25.86 -21.77 0.18
CA GLY A 123 -25.63 -21.03 -1.07
C GLY A 123 -24.21 -21.16 -1.60
N TYR A 124 -23.27 -21.58 -0.76
CA TYR A 124 -21.87 -21.80 -1.10
C TYR A 124 -21.43 -23.20 -0.67
N THR A 125 -20.89 -23.96 -1.62
CA THR A 125 -20.32 -25.28 -1.35
C THR A 125 -18.82 -25.13 -1.16
N ARG A 126 -18.32 -25.52 0.02
CA ARG A 126 -16.90 -25.52 0.34
C ARG A 126 -16.12 -26.44 -0.60
N ALA A 127 -14.91 -26.04 -0.95
CA ALA A 127 -13.98 -26.91 -1.63
C ALA A 127 -13.52 -28.06 -0.70
N PRO A 128 -13.07 -29.20 -1.27
CA PRO A 128 -12.36 -30.23 -0.52
C PRO A 128 -11.14 -29.65 0.21
N SER A 129 -10.69 -30.36 1.25
CA SER A 129 -9.44 -29.99 1.94
C SER A 129 -8.29 -29.88 0.94
N PRO A 130 -7.39 -28.89 1.09
CA PRO A 130 -6.20 -28.79 0.25
C PRO A 130 -5.37 -30.08 0.26
N PRO A 131 -4.74 -30.46 -0.86
CA PRO A 131 -3.81 -31.59 -0.91
C PRO A 131 -2.63 -31.41 0.06
N THR A 132 -2.12 -32.50 0.62
CA THR A 132 -0.96 -32.44 1.55
C THR A 132 0.35 -32.06 0.87
N ASP A 133 0.44 -32.28 -0.45
CA ASP A 133 1.57 -31.95 -1.32
C ASP A 133 1.38 -30.63 -2.08
N LEU A 134 0.43 -29.78 -1.64
CA LEU A 134 0.16 -28.50 -2.27
C LEU A 134 1.41 -27.62 -2.32
N SER A 135 1.79 -27.19 -3.53
CA SER A 135 2.85 -26.20 -3.72
C SER A 135 2.37 -24.82 -3.25
N MET A 136 2.92 -24.35 -2.11
CA MET A 136 2.55 -23.05 -1.55
C MET A 136 2.80 -21.88 -2.51
N PRO A 137 3.92 -21.78 -3.25
CA PRO A 137 4.09 -20.73 -4.25
C PRO A 137 2.96 -20.68 -5.30
N GLN A 138 2.50 -21.84 -5.76
CA GLN A 138 1.38 -21.91 -6.71
C GLN A 138 0.05 -21.51 -6.05
N ALA A 139 -0.17 -21.96 -4.81
CA ALA A 139 -1.37 -21.60 -4.04
C ALA A 139 -1.45 -20.09 -3.78
N LEU A 140 -0.33 -19.46 -3.40
CA LEU A 140 -0.19 -18.02 -3.21
C LEU A 140 -0.45 -17.28 -4.53
N ALA A 141 0.19 -17.71 -5.63
CA ALA A 141 -0.02 -17.09 -6.94
C ALA A 141 -1.50 -17.11 -7.37
N ARG A 142 -2.19 -18.23 -7.13
CA ARG A 142 -3.63 -18.38 -7.44
C ARG A 142 -4.51 -17.44 -6.60
N GLY A 143 -4.19 -17.21 -5.34
CA GLY A 143 -4.96 -16.31 -4.46
C GLY A 143 -4.54 -14.85 -4.51
N GLY A 144 -3.57 -14.49 -5.37
CA GLY A 144 -2.98 -13.15 -5.39
C GLY A 144 -2.20 -12.83 -4.12
N GLY A 145 -1.51 -13.80 -3.54
CA GLY A 145 -0.65 -13.65 -2.37
C GLY A 145 -1.15 -14.35 -1.09
N PHE A 146 -2.18 -15.19 -1.18
CA PHE A 146 -2.62 -16.06 -0.08
C PHE A 146 -3.12 -17.42 -0.57
N ASN A 147 -3.22 -18.39 0.33
CA ASN A 147 -3.61 -19.77 0.05
C ASN A 147 -5.11 -19.88 -0.28
N LEU A 148 -5.46 -19.67 -1.55
CA LEU A 148 -6.86 -19.72 -1.97
C LEU A 148 -7.49 -21.11 -1.80
N TYR A 149 -6.73 -22.19 -1.96
CA TYR A 149 -7.24 -23.55 -1.74
C TYR A 149 -7.76 -23.72 -0.31
N LEU A 150 -6.99 -23.24 0.68
CA LEU A 150 -7.43 -23.27 2.07
C LEU A 150 -8.60 -22.32 2.31
N SER A 151 -8.58 -21.11 1.74
CA SER A 151 -9.73 -20.20 1.84
C SER A 151 -11.02 -20.83 1.30
N ASP A 152 -10.98 -21.49 0.14
CA ASP A 152 -12.16 -22.13 -0.45
C ASP A 152 -12.69 -23.32 0.36
N HIS A 153 -11.81 -23.95 1.16
CA HIS A 153 -12.19 -25.02 2.08
C HIS A 153 -12.81 -24.52 3.39
N LEU A 154 -12.42 -23.33 3.85
CA LEU A 154 -12.86 -22.78 5.13
C LEU A 154 -14.32 -22.30 5.10
N GLU A 155 -14.96 -22.34 6.26
CA GLU A 155 -16.31 -21.77 6.46
C GLU A 155 -16.32 -20.26 6.21
N LEU A 156 -17.40 -19.78 5.59
CA LEU A 156 -17.65 -18.34 5.42
C LEU A 156 -18.07 -17.69 6.75
N ASP A 157 -18.71 -18.45 7.63
CA ASP A 157 -19.20 -18.04 8.95
C ASP A 157 -18.28 -18.48 10.10
N ARG A 158 -17.00 -18.77 9.82
CA ARG A 158 -16.03 -19.12 10.87
C ARG A 158 -15.89 -17.99 11.89
N THR A 159 -15.72 -18.34 13.16
CA THR A 159 -15.59 -17.36 14.24
C THR A 159 -14.16 -16.85 14.34
N ALA A 160 -14.00 -15.52 14.36
CA ALA A 160 -12.72 -14.88 14.67
C ALA A 160 -12.50 -14.84 16.20
N PRO A 161 -11.28 -15.09 16.68
CA PRO A 161 -10.98 -15.02 18.12
C PRO A 161 -11.07 -13.59 18.65
N ASP A 162 -11.35 -13.46 19.96
CA ASP A 162 -11.35 -12.17 20.66
C ASP A 162 -9.96 -11.88 21.24
N ALA A 163 -9.10 -11.23 20.45
CA ALA A 163 -7.77 -10.78 20.88
C ALA A 163 -7.77 -9.45 21.65
N ARG A 164 -8.94 -8.89 22.01
CA ARG A 164 -8.99 -7.64 22.79
C ARG A 164 -8.40 -7.84 24.18
N HIS A 165 -7.83 -6.77 24.73
CA HIS A 165 -7.36 -6.75 26.12
C HIS A 165 -8.53 -7.02 27.09
N ALA A 166 -8.26 -7.62 28.25
CA ALA A 166 -9.28 -7.95 29.24
C ALA A 166 -10.17 -6.74 29.61
N SER A 167 -9.55 -5.56 29.78
CA SER A 167 -10.25 -4.30 30.05
C SER A 167 -11.22 -3.90 28.92
N CYS A 168 -10.85 -4.11 27.65
CA CYS A 168 -11.74 -3.84 26.52
C CYS A 168 -12.99 -4.74 26.53
N ARG A 169 -12.85 -6.00 26.97
CA ARG A 169 -13.98 -6.95 27.04
C ARG A 169 -15.00 -6.60 28.13
N GLN A 170 -14.60 -5.76 29.09
CA GLN A 170 -15.46 -5.27 30.17
C GLN A 170 -16.20 -3.98 29.79
N LEU A 171 -15.85 -3.36 28.65
CA LEU A 171 -16.54 -2.17 28.17
C LEU A 171 -17.93 -2.51 27.66
N HIS A 172 -18.90 -1.67 28.03
CA HIS A 172 -20.29 -1.79 27.61
C HIS A 172 -20.64 -0.55 26.78
N TYR A 173 -21.23 -0.77 25.60
CA TYR A 173 -21.62 0.29 24.68
C TYR A 173 -23.14 0.34 24.60
N ASP A 174 -23.73 1.50 24.90
CA ASP A 174 -25.16 1.71 24.73
C ASP A 174 -25.50 1.93 23.25
N LEU A 175 -25.89 0.84 22.59
CA LEU A 175 -26.24 0.81 21.17
C LEU A 175 -27.38 1.77 20.81
N SER A 176 -28.26 2.13 21.74
CA SER A 176 -29.37 3.04 21.49
C SER A 176 -28.91 4.49 21.27
N THR A 177 -27.72 4.82 21.76
CA THR A 177 -27.15 6.16 21.67
C THR A 177 -26.09 6.30 20.59
N LEU A 178 -25.61 5.19 20.02
CA LEU A 178 -24.59 5.22 18.98
C LEU A 178 -25.22 5.63 17.63
N PRO A 179 -24.54 6.48 16.84
CA PRO A 179 -24.96 6.77 15.48
C PRO A 179 -24.88 5.51 14.63
N LYS A 180 -25.72 5.40 13.59
CA LYS A 180 -25.58 4.31 12.62
C LYS A 180 -24.39 4.52 11.70
N ALA A 181 -23.89 3.43 11.12
CA ALA A 181 -22.83 3.45 10.14
C ALA A 181 -23.15 2.64 8.88
N SER A 182 -22.64 3.12 7.74
CA SER A 182 -22.57 2.38 6.48
C SER A 182 -21.19 1.76 6.36
N VAL A 183 -21.11 0.44 6.35
CA VAL A 183 -19.84 -0.27 6.10
C VAL A 183 -19.64 -0.40 4.60
N ILE A 184 -18.45 -0.11 4.10
CA ILE A 184 -18.12 -0.11 2.67
C ILE A 184 -16.91 -1.03 2.45
N ILE A 185 -17.10 -2.06 1.64
CA ILE A 185 -16.03 -2.96 1.17
C ILE A 185 -15.83 -2.71 -0.32
N VAL A 186 -14.64 -2.25 -0.68
CA VAL A 186 -14.21 -2.14 -2.09
C VAL A 186 -13.49 -3.42 -2.49
N PHE A 187 -13.75 -3.92 -3.70
CA PHE A 187 -13.07 -5.09 -4.21
C PHE A 187 -12.84 -5.02 -5.72
N TYR A 188 -11.78 -5.67 -6.17
CA TYR A 188 -11.48 -5.91 -7.58
C TYR A 188 -10.94 -7.32 -7.72
N ASN A 189 -11.66 -8.18 -8.43
CA ASN A 189 -11.25 -9.58 -8.67
C ASN A 189 -10.93 -10.37 -7.38
N GLU A 190 -11.53 -10.00 -6.23
CA GLU A 190 -11.31 -10.74 -4.98
C GLU A 190 -11.93 -12.14 -5.08
N PRO A 191 -11.22 -13.20 -4.65
CA PRO A 191 -11.78 -14.53 -4.58
C PRO A 191 -13.06 -14.60 -3.75
N PHE A 192 -14.05 -15.34 -4.27
CA PHE A 192 -15.40 -15.42 -3.70
C PHE A 192 -15.41 -15.82 -2.22
N SER A 193 -14.65 -16.85 -1.84
CA SER A 193 -14.61 -17.35 -0.46
C SER A 193 -14.13 -16.27 0.52
N THR A 194 -13.08 -15.54 0.15
CA THR A 194 -12.49 -14.49 0.98
C THR A 194 -13.39 -13.25 1.07
N LEU A 195 -13.97 -12.81 -0.06
CA LEU A 195 -14.92 -11.69 -0.09
C LEU A 195 -16.16 -12.01 0.75
N MET A 196 -16.77 -13.18 0.55
CA MET A 196 -17.97 -13.56 1.30
C MET A 196 -17.69 -13.82 2.77
N ARG A 197 -16.51 -14.33 3.14
CA ARG A 197 -16.12 -14.44 4.57
C ARG A 197 -16.04 -13.07 5.23
N SER A 198 -15.54 -12.05 4.53
CA SER A 198 -15.55 -10.66 5.03
C SER A 198 -16.97 -10.14 5.24
N VAL A 199 -17.87 -10.38 4.28
CA VAL A 199 -19.29 -9.99 4.37
C VAL A 199 -19.99 -10.69 5.54
N HIS A 200 -19.81 -12.01 5.66
CA HIS A 200 -20.36 -12.80 6.77
C HIS A 200 -19.82 -12.32 8.10
N SER A 201 -18.51 -12.06 8.20
CA SER A 201 -17.88 -11.58 9.42
C SER A 201 -18.46 -10.25 9.88
N VAL A 202 -18.62 -9.26 8.97
CA VAL A 202 -19.26 -7.98 9.30
C VAL A 202 -20.70 -8.16 9.79
N LEU A 203 -21.51 -8.95 9.08
CA LEU A 203 -22.89 -9.21 9.48
C LEU A 203 -22.98 -10.00 10.79
N ASN A 204 -22.08 -10.94 11.04
CA ASN A 204 -22.08 -11.72 12.27
C ASN A 204 -21.59 -10.91 13.48
N GLY A 205 -20.66 -9.98 13.26
CA GLY A 205 -19.98 -9.20 14.29
C GLY A 205 -20.51 -7.79 14.54
N THR A 206 -21.55 -7.34 13.81
CA THR A 206 -22.10 -5.99 13.96
C THR A 206 -23.58 -6.02 14.38
N PRO A 207 -23.97 -5.31 15.45
CA PRO A 207 -25.36 -5.20 15.85
C PRO A 207 -26.26 -4.57 14.76
N PRO A 208 -27.44 -5.14 14.45
CA PRO A 208 -28.33 -4.64 13.41
C PRO A 208 -28.84 -3.20 13.64
N GLN A 209 -28.83 -2.73 14.90
CA GLN A 209 -29.26 -1.39 15.30
C GLN A 209 -28.30 -0.31 14.80
N ILE A 210 -26.99 -0.59 14.78
CA ILE A 210 -25.94 0.36 14.41
C ILE A 210 -25.46 0.17 12.97
N LEU A 211 -25.69 -0.99 12.35
CA LEU A 211 -25.43 -1.21 10.92
C LEU A 211 -26.58 -0.69 10.07
N GLU A 212 -26.40 0.44 9.38
CA GLU A 212 -27.41 0.95 8.43
C GLU A 212 -27.46 0.09 7.18
N GLU A 213 -26.29 -0.10 6.55
CA GLU A 213 -26.11 -0.89 5.33
C GLU A 213 -24.65 -1.39 5.21
N LEU A 214 -24.46 -2.46 4.45
CA LEU A 214 -23.16 -2.96 4.00
C LEU A 214 -23.08 -2.82 2.48
N ILE A 215 -22.24 -1.91 2.00
CA ILE A 215 -22.06 -1.60 0.59
C ILE A 215 -20.84 -2.35 0.06
N LEU A 216 -21.04 -3.20 -0.94
CA LEU A 216 -19.97 -3.79 -1.74
C LEU A 216 -19.77 -2.93 -2.98
N VAL A 217 -18.55 -2.45 -3.22
CA VAL A 217 -18.20 -1.67 -4.40
C VAL A 217 -17.26 -2.48 -5.28
N ASP A 218 -17.79 -2.98 -6.40
CA ASP A 218 -17.02 -3.65 -7.44
C ASP A 218 -16.31 -2.61 -8.31
N ASP A 219 -14.98 -2.59 -8.28
CA ASP A 219 -14.17 -1.66 -9.07
C ASP A 219 -13.84 -2.20 -10.48
N GLY A 220 -14.86 -2.61 -11.23
CA GLY A 220 -14.73 -3.08 -12.61
C GLY A 220 -14.06 -4.45 -12.73
N SER A 221 -14.41 -5.40 -11.84
CA SER A 221 -13.90 -6.76 -11.86
C SER A 221 -14.18 -7.47 -13.19
N THR A 222 -13.24 -8.31 -13.60
CA THR A 222 -13.29 -9.04 -14.87
C THR A 222 -13.61 -10.53 -14.70
N LEU A 223 -13.66 -11.04 -13.48
CA LEU A 223 -13.92 -12.46 -13.23
C LEU A 223 -15.40 -12.84 -13.49
N PRO A 224 -15.67 -13.98 -14.16
CA PRO A 224 -17.02 -14.37 -14.56
C PRO A 224 -18.02 -14.50 -13.40
N TYR A 225 -17.57 -14.81 -12.18
CA TYR A 225 -18.45 -14.93 -11.03
C TYR A 225 -18.82 -13.61 -10.37
N ILE A 226 -18.14 -12.52 -10.75
CA ILE A 226 -18.41 -11.16 -10.26
C ILE A 226 -19.20 -10.37 -11.29
N ARG A 227 -18.82 -10.47 -12.57
CA ARG A 227 -19.38 -9.67 -13.66
C ARG A 227 -20.91 -9.76 -13.75
N GLU A 228 -21.53 -8.64 -14.09
CA GLU A 228 -22.99 -8.55 -14.31
C GLU A 228 -23.46 -9.33 -15.53
N ASP A 229 -22.62 -9.56 -16.54
CA ASP A 229 -22.90 -10.42 -17.69
C ASP A 229 -22.24 -11.82 -17.57
N GLY A 230 -21.73 -12.14 -16.37
CA GLY A 230 -21.08 -13.40 -16.07
C GLY A 230 -22.05 -14.50 -15.63
N ASN A 231 -21.58 -15.42 -14.78
CA ASN A 231 -22.37 -16.57 -14.31
C ASN A 231 -23.35 -16.24 -13.16
N GLN A 232 -23.49 -14.95 -12.80
CA GLN A 232 -24.35 -14.43 -11.74
C GLN A 232 -24.08 -14.92 -10.30
N GLN A 233 -23.03 -15.69 -10.05
CA GLN A 233 -22.80 -16.32 -8.73
C GLN A 233 -22.80 -15.31 -7.58
N LEU A 234 -22.12 -14.16 -7.72
CA LEU A 234 -22.13 -13.12 -6.69
C LEU A 234 -23.55 -12.57 -6.46
N VAL A 235 -24.25 -12.17 -7.52
CA VAL A 235 -25.57 -11.54 -7.43
C VAL A 235 -26.59 -12.49 -6.80
N GLU A 236 -26.61 -13.75 -7.22
CA GLU A 236 -27.50 -14.76 -6.64
C GLU A 236 -27.19 -15.04 -5.17
N TYR A 237 -25.90 -15.08 -4.79
CA TYR A 237 -25.52 -15.28 -3.40
C TYR A 237 -25.92 -14.09 -2.51
N LEU A 238 -25.80 -12.86 -3.00
CA LEU A 238 -26.20 -11.66 -2.24
C LEU A 238 -27.70 -11.62 -1.94
N LYS A 239 -28.55 -12.26 -2.76
CA LYS A 239 -30.00 -12.41 -2.48
C LYS A 239 -30.28 -13.30 -1.25
N LEU A 240 -29.31 -14.10 -0.82
CA LEU A 240 -29.38 -14.95 0.37
C LEU A 240 -28.89 -14.24 1.65
N LEU A 241 -28.63 -12.94 1.57
CA LEU A 241 -28.18 -12.10 2.69
C LEU A 241 -29.27 -11.07 3.05
N PRO A 242 -29.22 -10.46 4.25
CA PRO A 242 -30.16 -9.40 4.64
C PRO A 242 -30.21 -8.25 3.61
N ALA A 243 -31.36 -7.59 3.45
CA ALA A 243 -31.53 -6.52 2.45
C ALA A 243 -30.69 -5.26 2.73
N LYS A 244 -29.99 -5.22 3.88
CA LYS A 244 -28.96 -4.24 4.21
C LYS A 244 -27.71 -4.37 3.32
N VAL A 245 -27.47 -5.51 2.67
CA VAL A 245 -26.33 -5.70 1.77
C VAL A 245 -26.65 -5.16 0.38
N ARG A 246 -25.80 -4.27 -0.15
CA ARG A 246 -26.02 -3.60 -1.43
C ARG A 246 -24.75 -3.63 -2.29
N LEU A 247 -24.90 -4.01 -3.56
CA LEU A 247 -23.82 -3.99 -4.54
C LEU A 247 -23.88 -2.73 -5.41
N ILE A 248 -22.73 -2.08 -5.60
CA ILE A 248 -22.53 -0.95 -6.51
C ILE A 248 -21.36 -1.29 -7.42
N ARG A 249 -21.48 -1.04 -8.73
CA ARG A 249 -20.45 -1.41 -9.70
C ARG A 249 -19.88 -0.21 -10.42
N ASN A 250 -18.56 -0.19 -10.63
CA ASN A 250 -17.91 0.64 -11.63
C ASN A 250 -17.86 -0.12 -12.95
N GLU A 251 -18.22 0.54 -14.05
CA GLU A 251 -18.11 -0.03 -15.40
C GLU A 251 -16.64 -0.24 -15.81
N VAL A 252 -15.76 0.64 -15.32
CA VAL A 252 -14.33 0.62 -15.61
C VAL A 252 -13.58 0.77 -14.29
N ARG A 253 -12.49 0.01 -14.13
CA ARG A 253 -11.59 0.09 -12.97
C ARG A 253 -11.11 1.52 -12.74
N LYS A 254 -11.50 2.13 -11.62
CA LYS A 254 -11.13 3.49 -11.22
C LYS A 254 -10.01 3.53 -10.20
N GLY A 255 -9.68 2.41 -9.57
CA GLY A 255 -8.79 2.35 -8.43
C GLY A 255 -9.50 2.53 -7.10
N ILE A 256 -8.76 2.28 -6.02
CA ILE A 256 -9.26 2.25 -4.65
C ILE A 256 -9.89 3.57 -4.24
N VAL A 257 -9.29 4.71 -4.63
CA VAL A 257 -9.83 6.05 -4.33
C VAL A 257 -11.17 6.26 -5.03
N GLY A 258 -11.24 6.01 -6.35
CA GLY A 258 -12.47 6.19 -7.11
C GLY A 258 -13.60 5.29 -6.61
N ALA A 259 -13.30 4.02 -6.30
CA ALA A 259 -14.27 3.08 -5.76
C ALA A 259 -14.73 3.44 -4.34
N ARG A 260 -13.80 3.79 -3.42
CA ARG A 260 -14.14 4.27 -2.07
C ARG A 260 -15.04 5.51 -2.16
N MET A 261 -14.69 6.49 -2.99
CA MET A 261 -15.50 7.70 -3.18
C MET A 261 -16.91 7.40 -3.69
N LYS A 262 -17.08 6.41 -4.57
CA LYS A 262 -18.40 5.97 -5.02
C LYS A 262 -19.24 5.38 -3.87
N GLY A 263 -18.64 4.51 -3.06
CA GLY A 263 -19.29 3.94 -1.87
C GLY A 263 -19.65 5.02 -0.83
N ILE A 264 -18.72 5.91 -0.52
CA ILE A 264 -18.89 6.99 0.47
C ILE A 264 -19.98 7.97 0.02
N ARG A 265 -20.05 8.32 -1.27
CA ARG A 265 -21.15 9.18 -1.77
C ARG A 265 -22.50 8.47 -1.64
N ALA A 266 -22.55 7.19 -2.00
CA ALA A 266 -23.78 6.40 -2.00
C ALA A 266 -24.27 5.98 -0.60
N SER A 267 -23.45 6.11 0.44
CA SER A 267 -23.81 5.74 1.81
C SER A 267 -24.90 6.63 2.40
N ARG A 268 -25.75 6.05 3.24
CA ARG A 268 -26.91 6.71 3.84
C ARG A 268 -26.66 7.15 5.28
N ALA A 269 -25.77 6.47 5.99
CA ALA A 269 -25.49 6.76 7.38
C ALA A 269 -24.60 8.02 7.55
N PRO A 270 -24.68 8.69 8.72
CA PRO A 270 -23.81 9.82 9.03
C PRO A 270 -22.33 9.44 9.20
N ILE A 271 -22.05 8.18 9.54
CA ILE A 271 -20.70 7.63 9.63
C ILE A 271 -20.54 6.55 8.56
N PHE A 272 -19.38 6.50 7.92
CA PHE A 272 -18.98 5.37 7.10
C PHE A 272 -17.77 4.67 7.70
N ALA A 273 -17.66 3.36 7.49
CA ALA A 273 -16.48 2.56 7.79
C ALA A 273 -15.97 1.90 6.51
N ILE A 274 -14.72 2.14 6.16
CA ILE A 274 -14.03 1.45 5.06
C ILE A 274 -13.41 0.18 5.61
N LEU A 275 -13.58 -0.92 4.89
CA LEU A 275 -12.91 -2.19 5.12
C LEU A 275 -12.37 -2.74 3.79
N ASP A 276 -11.26 -3.47 3.87
CA ASP A 276 -10.77 -4.25 2.73
C ASP A 276 -11.61 -5.53 2.54
N SER A 277 -11.48 -6.14 1.37
CA SER A 277 -12.28 -7.30 0.92
C SER A 277 -11.82 -8.65 1.48
N HIS A 278 -10.83 -8.66 2.36
CA HIS A 278 -10.19 -9.86 2.91
C HIS A 278 -9.89 -9.69 4.39
N ILE A 279 -10.96 -9.50 5.16
CA ILE A 279 -10.93 -9.23 6.59
C ILE A 279 -11.84 -10.17 7.39
N GLU A 280 -11.60 -10.24 8.70
CA GLU A 280 -12.53 -10.83 9.67
C GLU A 280 -12.57 -9.94 10.92
N VAL A 281 -13.74 -9.46 11.31
CA VAL A 281 -13.90 -8.53 12.45
C VAL A 281 -13.98 -9.28 13.78
N SER A 282 -13.41 -8.71 14.83
CA SER A 282 -13.59 -9.19 16.20
C SER A 282 -14.95 -8.73 16.79
N PRO A 283 -15.41 -9.34 17.90
CA PRO A 283 -16.56 -8.84 18.64
C PRO A 283 -16.39 -7.37 19.04
N GLN A 284 -17.46 -6.60 18.87
CA GLN A 284 -17.52 -5.16 19.18
C GLN A 284 -16.45 -4.32 18.45
N TRP A 285 -16.16 -4.64 17.18
CA TRP A 285 -15.18 -3.89 16.40
C TRP A 285 -15.68 -2.49 16.03
N LEU A 286 -16.98 -2.27 15.86
CA LEU A 286 -17.51 -1.01 15.31
C LEU A 286 -17.80 0.01 16.41
N GLU A 287 -18.32 -0.46 17.55
CA GLU A 287 -18.80 0.35 18.67
C GLU A 287 -17.76 1.35 19.21
N PRO A 288 -16.48 0.98 19.42
CA PRO A 288 -15.45 1.94 19.86
C PRO A 288 -15.21 3.05 18.83
N LEU A 289 -15.29 2.72 17.54
CA LEU A 289 -15.10 3.69 16.46
C LEU A 289 -16.24 4.71 16.44
N LEU A 290 -17.49 4.23 16.56
CA LEU A 290 -18.68 5.08 16.55
C LEU A 290 -18.77 5.95 17.79
N LEU A 291 -18.44 5.41 18.97
CA LEU A 291 -18.37 6.17 20.20
C LEU A 291 -17.43 7.36 20.04
N ARG A 292 -16.22 7.11 19.53
CA ARG A 292 -15.20 8.15 19.42
C ARG A 292 -15.55 9.25 18.42
N ILE A 293 -16.15 8.88 17.29
CA ILE A 293 -16.61 9.85 16.28
C ILE A 293 -17.85 10.62 16.77
N LYS A 294 -18.69 10.00 17.61
CA LYS A 294 -19.82 10.68 18.27
C LYS A 294 -19.33 11.76 19.25
N GLU A 295 -18.24 11.51 19.97
CA GLU A 295 -17.63 12.49 20.88
C GLU A 295 -17.06 13.71 20.13
N ASP A 296 -16.47 13.50 18.95
CA ASP A 296 -16.04 14.59 18.06
C ASP A 296 -16.03 14.12 16.61
N SER A 297 -16.87 14.73 15.78
CA SER A 297 -17.02 14.38 14.37
C SER A 297 -15.78 14.66 13.53
N ARG A 298 -14.78 15.39 14.06
CA ARG A 298 -13.51 15.68 13.37
C ARG A 298 -12.48 14.57 13.49
N ARG A 299 -12.82 13.50 14.23
CA ARG A 299 -11.96 12.33 14.40
C ARG A 299 -12.17 11.34 13.26
N VAL A 300 -11.06 10.88 12.70
CA VAL A 300 -11.00 9.69 11.84
C VAL A 300 -10.33 8.61 12.65
N VAL A 301 -11.01 7.46 12.78
CA VAL A 301 -10.62 6.44 13.75
C VAL A 301 -10.36 5.11 13.03
N MET A 302 -9.15 4.58 13.16
CA MET A 302 -8.76 3.26 12.65
C MET A 302 -8.85 2.18 13.74
N PRO A 303 -9.19 0.93 13.40
CA PRO A 303 -9.05 -0.19 14.33
C PRO A 303 -7.58 -0.56 14.51
N GLN A 304 -7.27 -1.32 15.56
CA GLN A 304 -6.07 -2.16 15.59
C GLN A 304 -6.22 -3.24 14.52
N ILE A 305 -5.27 -3.31 13.59
CA ILE A 305 -5.31 -4.29 12.49
C ILE A 305 -4.44 -5.49 12.87
N ASP A 306 -5.08 -6.63 13.02
CA ASP A 306 -4.45 -7.91 13.31
C ASP A 306 -4.16 -8.70 12.03
N GLY A 307 -3.28 -9.70 12.12
CA GLY A 307 -2.92 -10.54 10.97
C GLY A 307 -3.82 -11.76 10.80
N ILE A 308 -4.09 -12.10 9.54
CA ILE A 308 -4.44 -13.46 9.12
C ILE A 308 -3.26 -13.96 8.29
N ASP A 309 -2.64 -15.05 8.73
CA ASP A 309 -1.52 -15.64 8.00
C ASP A 309 -1.96 -16.08 6.60
N ALA A 310 -1.25 -15.62 5.58
CA ALA A 310 -1.61 -15.85 4.19
C ALA A 310 -1.56 -17.33 3.76
N GLU A 311 -0.81 -18.18 4.47
CA GLU A 311 -0.66 -19.59 4.08
C GLU A 311 -1.61 -20.51 4.86
N THR A 312 -1.76 -20.24 6.15
CA THR A 312 -2.45 -21.10 7.12
C THR A 312 -3.81 -20.55 7.55
N PHE A 313 -4.14 -19.31 7.21
CA PHE A 313 -5.38 -18.62 7.62
C PHE A 313 -5.60 -18.56 9.13
N LYS A 314 -4.53 -18.72 9.91
CA LYS A 314 -4.54 -18.55 11.37
C LYS A 314 -4.59 -17.07 11.71
N HIS A 315 -5.46 -16.71 12.65
CA HIS A 315 -5.50 -15.38 13.24
C HIS A 315 -4.26 -15.16 14.12
N ILE A 316 -3.57 -14.05 13.89
CA ILE A 316 -2.38 -13.61 14.61
C ILE A 316 -2.75 -12.30 15.30
N ALA A 317 -2.67 -12.29 16.64
CA ALA A 317 -2.79 -11.04 17.39
C ALA A 317 -1.54 -10.19 17.15
N GLY A 318 -1.74 -8.94 16.72
CA GLY A 318 -0.67 -8.09 16.21
C GLY A 318 -0.62 -8.08 14.68
N GLY A 319 -0.03 -7.01 14.14
CA GLY A 319 -0.08 -6.66 12.73
C GLY A 319 0.32 -5.20 12.60
N ILE A 320 -0.59 -4.36 12.13
CA ILE A 320 -0.37 -2.92 12.07
C ILE A 320 -0.89 -2.29 13.38
N GLY A 321 0.03 -1.73 14.17
CA GLY A 321 -0.25 -1.13 15.47
C GLY A 321 -0.96 0.24 15.39
N CYS A 322 -1.27 0.79 16.57
CA CYS A 322 -1.95 2.08 16.70
C CYS A 322 -1.08 3.33 16.47
N LYS A 323 0.24 3.18 16.36
CA LYS A 323 1.19 4.28 16.15
C LYS A 323 1.97 4.07 14.85
N LEU A 324 1.62 4.86 13.83
CA LEU A 324 2.24 4.80 12.50
C LEU A 324 2.81 6.17 12.12
N GLY A 325 4.04 6.15 11.63
CA GLY A 325 4.69 7.25 10.96
C GLY A 325 4.75 7.00 9.46
N PHE A 326 5.75 7.60 8.81
CA PHE A 326 6.01 7.38 7.40
C PHE A 326 7.51 7.43 7.12
N LEU A 327 7.89 6.81 6.03
CA LEU A 327 9.20 6.90 5.41
C LEU A 327 9.17 8.02 4.35
N TRP A 328 10.29 8.70 4.15
CA TRP A 328 10.49 9.73 3.12
C TRP A 328 10.26 9.22 1.70
N LYS A 329 10.29 7.90 1.47
CA LYS A 329 9.78 7.28 0.22
C LYS A 329 8.26 7.27 0.09
N LEU A 330 7.53 7.95 0.99
CA LEU A 330 6.07 8.08 1.05
C LEU A 330 5.34 6.74 1.20
N MET A 331 5.76 6.01 2.22
CA MET A 331 5.15 4.76 2.66
C MET A 331 4.89 4.85 4.16
N GLU A 332 3.72 4.40 4.62
CA GLU A 332 3.45 4.28 6.05
C GLU A 332 4.41 3.28 6.70
N HIS A 333 4.78 3.55 7.94
CA HIS A 333 5.71 2.70 8.66
C HIS A 333 5.36 2.65 10.14
N SER A 334 5.50 1.47 10.74
CA SER A 334 5.27 1.33 12.18
C SER A 334 6.35 2.08 12.95
N TYR A 335 6.03 2.55 14.15
CA TYR A 335 7.04 3.17 14.98
C TYR A 335 8.16 2.17 15.28
N GLU A 336 9.40 2.60 15.04
CA GLU A 336 10.57 1.87 15.49
C GLU A 336 10.78 2.05 16.99
N GLY A 337 11.61 1.19 17.59
CA GLY A 337 11.89 1.23 19.03
C GLY A 337 12.43 2.59 19.49
N HIS A 338 13.27 3.25 18.68
CA HIS A 338 13.81 4.57 19.01
C HIS A 338 12.78 5.70 18.86
N GLN A 339 11.80 5.58 17.96
CA GLN A 339 10.70 6.53 17.84
C GLN A 339 9.76 6.38 19.04
N THR A 340 9.40 5.13 19.38
CA THR A 340 8.62 4.82 20.58
C THR A 340 9.29 5.34 21.86
N ALA A 341 10.62 5.24 21.96
CA ALA A 341 11.35 5.74 23.11
C ALA A 341 11.29 7.27 23.30
N ARG A 342 10.99 8.02 22.24
CA ARG A 342 10.84 9.50 22.28
C ARG A 342 9.44 9.96 22.67
N LEU A 343 8.44 9.07 22.63
CA LEU A 343 7.09 9.39 23.08
C LEU A 343 7.07 9.80 24.55
N PRO A 344 6.15 10.68 24.96
CA PRO A 344 5.87 10.97 26.36
C PRO A 344 5.63 9.67 27.17
N PRO A 345 6.04 9.61 28.46
CA PRO A 345 5.85 8.43 29.31
C PRO A 345 4.44 7.83 29.27
N GLU A 346 3.41 8.67 29.31
CA GLU A 346 2.00 8.31 29.25
C GLU A 346 1.59 7.68 27.90
N GLU A 347 2.22 8.07 26.80
CA GLU A 347 1.96 7.52 25.47
C GLU A 347 2.80 6.28 25.14
N ARG A 348 3.89 6.05 25.88
CA ARG A 348 4.71 4.83 25.75
C ARG A 348 4.00 3.59 26.30
N GLN A 349 3.16 3.78 27.31
CA GLN A 349 2.40 2.72 27.94
C GLN A 349 0.95 3.19 28.17
N PRO A 350 0.20 3.44 27.09
CA PRO A 350 -1.19 3.89 27.21
C PRO A 350 -2.03 2.80 27.87
N SER A 351 -3.15 3.18 28.50
CA SER A 351 -4.11 2.18 28.95
C SER A 351 -4.57 1.35 27.74
N PRO A 352 -4.81 0.03 27.89
CA PRO A 352 -5.26 -0.82 26.78
C PRO A 352 -6.58 -0.37 26.14
N THR A 353 -7.32 0.53 26.78
CA THR A 353 -8.59 1.09 26.31
C THR A 353 -8.47 2.49 25.73
N ASP A 354 -7.34 3.16 25.89
CA ASP A 354 -7.18 4.56 25.48
C ASP A 354 -7.06 4.67 23.96
N PHE A 355 -7.78 5.63 23.39
CA PHE A 355 -7.59 6.01 21.99
C PHE A 355 -6.20 6.64 21.83
N GLN A 356 -5.49 6.25 20.78
CA GLN A 356 -4.12 6.68 20.54
C GLN A 356 -4.06 7.53 19.27
N THR A 357 -3.52 8.74 19.34
CA THR A 357 -3.26 9.56 18.15
C THR A 357 -2.20 8.90 17.28
N SER A 358 -2.33 9.04 15.95
CA SER A 358 -1.33 8.53 15.00
C SER A 358 -1.04 9.56 13.91
N PRO A 359 0.23 9.85 13.59
CA PRO A 359 0.58 10.73 12.47
C PRO A 359 0.05 10.25 11.12
N ALA A 360 0.09 8.94 10.91
CA ALA A 360 -0.35 8.28 9.69
C ALA A 360 -1.30 7.11 9.98
N MET A 361 -1.95 6.59 8.95
CA MET A 361 -2.71 5.35 8.99
C MET A 361 -2.30 4.42 7.84
N ALA A 362 -2.61 3.13 7.97
CA ALA A 362 -2.54 2.19 6.84
C ALA A 362 -3.58 2.51 5.76
N GLY A 363 -4.75 3.05 6.14
CA GLY A 363 -5.78 3.54 5.22
C GLY A 363 -6.72 2.48 4.63
N GLY A 364 -6.42 1.18 4.79
CA GLY A 364 -7.31 0.07 4.42
C GLY A 364 -8.59 0.04 5.25
N LEU A 365 -8.48 0.34 6.55
CA LEU A 365 -9.57 0.21 7.52
C LEU A 365 -9.66 1.47 8.38
N PHE A 366 -10.80 2.17 8.33
CA PHE A 366 -11.08 3.33 9.20
C PHE A 366 -12.56 3.70 9.17
N ALA A 367 -13.02 4.45 10.17
CA ALA A 367 -14.32 5.08 10.20
C ALA A 367 -14.22 6.60 10.28
N ALA A 368 -15.17 7.30 9.67
CA ALA A 368 -15.22 8.76 9.69
C ALA A 368 -16.67 9.28 9.60
N ASN A 369 -16.90 10.45 10.19
CA ASN A 369 -18.11 11.21 9.91
C ASN A 369 -18.12 11.67 8.44
N LYS A 370 -19.19 11.36 7.72
CA LYS A 370 -19.32 11.63 6.29
C LYS A 370 -19.24 13.11 5.97
N ALA A 371 -19.97 13.96 6.71
CA ALA A 371 -20.00 15.39 6.47
C ALA A 371 -18.61 16.02 6.70
N PHE A 372 -17.94 15.65 7.79
CA PHE A 372 -16.59 16.10 8.06
C PHE A 372 -15.60 15.64 6.98
N PHE A 373 -15.66 14.39 6.54
CA PHE A 373 -14.79 13.86 5.49
C PHE A 373 -14.86 14.70 4.20
N PHE A 374 -16.05 15.15 3.79
CA PHE A 374 -16.20 16.06 2.65
C PHE A 374 -15.78 17.51 2.97
N ASP A 375 -16.02 17.99 4.19
CA ASP A 375 -15.58 19.33 4.63
C ASP A 375 -14.05 19.49 4.64
N VAL A 376 -13.31 18.42 4.95
CA VAL A 376 -11.84 18.37 4.81
C VAL A 376 -11.38 18.01 3.39
N GLY A 377 -12.26 18.07 2.40
CA GLY A 377 -11.92 17.96 0.99
C GLY A 377 -11.87 16.54 0.43
N ALA A 378 -12.30 15.52 1.18
CA ALA A 378 -12.33 14.11 0.76
C ALA A 378 -11.00 13.62 0.15
N TYR A 379 -11.00 12.45 -0.49
CA TYR A 379 -9.82 12.01 -1.25
C TYR A 379 -9.54 12.91 -2.44
N ASP A 380 -8.27 12.97 -2.84
CA ASP A 380 -7.88 13.49 -4.14
C ASP A 380 -8.26 12.50 -5.25
N GLU A 381 -9.32 12.79 -5.99
CA GLU A 381 -9.90 11.89 -7.00
C GLU A 381 -9.04 11.69 -8.26
N ASP A 382 -7.92 12.40 -8.38
CA ASP A 382 -6.92 12.14 -9.44
C ASP A 382 -5.86 11.13 -9.03
N PHE A 383 -5.94 10.58 -7.80
CA PHE A 383 -5.16 9.41 -7.41
C PHE A 383 -5.51 8.23 -8.31
N GLN A 384 -4.49 7.54 -8.79
CA GLN A 384 -4.62 6.44 -9.72
C GLN A 384 -4.43 5.10 -9.01
N PHE A 385 -5.35 4.17 -9.25
CA PHE A 385 -5.29 2.78 -8.80
C PHE A 385 -5.09 2.61 -7.29
N TRP A 386 -3.87 2.63 -6.78
CA TRP A 386 -3.56 2.40 -5.38
C TRP A 386 -2.26 3.11 -4.98
N GLY A 387 -2.15 3.48 -3.71
CA GLY A 387 -0.90 3.87 -3.08
C GLY A 387 -0.89 5.32 -2.62
N THR A 388 -0.39 5.51 -1.39
CA THR A 388 -0.11 6.81 -0.76
C THR A 388 -1.35 7.65 -0.43
N GLU A 389 -2.57 7.21 -0.76
CA GLU A 389 -3.80 7.94 -0.40
C GLU A 389 -4.03 8.01 1.11
N ASN A 390 -3.49 7.01 1.82
CA ASN A 390 -3.47 6.93 3.27
C ASN A 390 -2.62 8.06 3.88
N LEU A 391 -1.43 8.33 3.35
CA LEU A 391 -0.56 9.41 3.81
C LEU A 391 -1.11 10.79 3.42
N GLU A 392 -1.61 10.96 2.19
CA GLU A 392 -2.25 12.21 1.75
C GLU A 392 -3.38 12.62 2.70
N LEU A 393 -4.28 11.68 3.00
CA LEU A 393 -5.40 11.94 3.88
C LEU A 393 -4.91 12.18 5.32
N SER A 394 -3.92 11.45 5.81
CA SER A 394 -3.36 11.65 7.15
C SER A 394 -2.77 13.06 7.32
N PHE A 395 -1.90 13.49 6.39
CA PHE A 395 -1.28 14.81 6.42
C PHE A 395 -2.33 15.91 6.34
N ARG A 396 -3.29 15.78 5.42
CA ARG A 396 -4.38 16.75 5.26
C ARG A 396 -5.26 16.83 6.50
N LEU A 397 -5.65 15.71 7.10
CA LEU A 397 -6.50 15.69 8.29
C LEU A 397 -5.88 16.53 9.40
N TRP A 398 -4.64 16.21 9.77
CA TRP A 398 -3.93 16.91 10.84
C TRP A 398 -3.72 18.40 10.52
N GLN A 399 -3.28 18.71 9.31
CA GLN A 399 -3.03 20.10 8.92
C GLN A 399 -4.32 20.93 8.83
N CYS A 400 -5.46 20.32 8.53
CA CYS A 400 -6.71 21.03 8.27
C CYS A 400 -7.76 20.89 9.41
N GLY A 401 -7.33 20.55 10.62
CA GLY A 401 -8.16 20.61 11.84
C GLY A 401 -8.90 19.32 12.20
N GLY A 402 -8.55 18.20 11.57
CA GLY A 402 -8.94 16.85 11.97
C GLY A 402 -7.92 16.19 12.90
N VAL A 403 -8.31 15.03 13.44
CA VAL A 403 -7.45 14.21 14.30
C VAL A 403 -7.55 12.77 13.83
N LEU A 404 -6.40 12.12 13.66
CA LEU A 404 -6.32 10.70 13.32
C LEU A 404 -5.98 9.89 14.57
N GLU A 405 -6.84 8.93 14.90
CA GLU A 405 -6.70 8.11 16.10
C GLU A 405 -6.88 6.63 15.79
N CYS A 406 -6.35 5.78 16.66
CA CYS A 406 -6.56 4.35 16.71
C CYS A 406 -7.39 3.98 17.94
N ALA A 407 -8.34 3.06 17.77
CA ALA A 407 -9.10 2.47 18.85
C ALA A 407 -8.60 1.05 19.16
N PRO A 408 -7.78 0.82 20.20
CA PRO A 408 -7.18 -0.50 20.45
C PRO A 408 -8.21 -1.60 20.81
N CYS A 409 -9.38 -1.21 21.33
CA CYS A 409 -10.49 -2.12 21.59
C CYS A 409 -11.28 -2.52 20.32
N SER A 410 -11.13 -1.77 19.22
CA SER A 410 -11.66 -2.12 17.91
C SER A 410 -10.60 -2.94 17.17
N ARG A 411 -10.90 -4.20 16.84
CA ARG A 411 -9.94 -5.10 16.20
C ARG A 411 -10.52 -5.72 14.95
N VAL A 412 -9.73 -5.71 13.88
CA VAL A 412 -10.07 -6.35 12.61
C VAL A 412 -8.86 -7.11 12.12
N TYR A 413 -9.05 -8.41 11.84
CA TYR A 413 -8.05 -9.25 11.23
C TYR A 413 -8.01 -9.03 9.72
N HIS A 414 -6.81 -8.95 9.15
CA HIS A 414 -6.58 -8.67 7.74
C HIS A 414 -5.58 -9.68 7.15
N ILE A 415 -5.86 -10.19 5.94
CA ILE A 415 -4.93 -11.09 5.24
C ILE A 415 -3.77 -10.28 4.63
N PHE A 416 -2.58 -10.39 5.23
CA PHE A 416 -1.37 -9.78 4.68
C PHE A 416 -0.79 -10.64 3.56
N ARG A 417 -1.01 -10.23 2.31
CA ARG A 417 -0.55 -10.94 1.11
C ARG A 417 0.97 -11.10 1.10
N LYS A 418 1.45 -12.30 0.77
CA LYS A 418 2.87 -12.55 0.45
C LYS A 418 3.14 -12.20 -1.01
N GLY A 419 4.23 -11.48 -1.26
CA GLY A 419 4.65 -11.07 -2.61
C GLY A 419 4.08 -9.74 -3.11
N GLY A 420 3.45 -8.95 -2.23
CA GLY A 420 2.96 -7.60 -2.56
C GLY A 420 1.47 -7.55 -2.92
N SER A 421 1.09 -6.58 -3.76
CA SER A 421 -0.31 -6.37 -4.15
C SER A 421 -0.84 -7.53 -4.98
N GLY A 422 -2.04 -8.04 -4.66
CA GLY A 422 -2.73 -9.08 -5.43
C GLY A 422 -3.29 -8.61 -6.78
N TYR A 423 -2.95 -7.39 -7.20
CA TYR A 423 -3.44 -6.73 -8.40
C TYR A 423 -2.33 -5.90 -9.05
N SER A 424 -2.42 -5.73 -10.37
CA SER A 424 -1.50 -4.88 -11.13
C SER A 424 -1.94 -3.42 -11.07
N SER A 425 -0.98 -2.51 -10.98
CA SER A 425 -1.17 -1.08 -11.19
C SER A 425 -0.37 -0.66 -12.42
N PRO A 426 -0.91 0.19 -13.32
CA PRO A 426 -0.13 0.74 -14.43
C PRO A 426 1.11 1.48 -13.92
N GLY A 427 2.20 1.42 -14.69
CA GLY A 427 3.58 1.71 -14.23
C GLY A 427 3.72 2.93 -13.31
N ASP A 428 3.37 4.12 -13.80
CA ASP A 428 3.63 5.37 -13.06
C ASP A 428 2.57 5.74 -12.02
N SER A 429 1.52 4.91 -11.81
CA SER A 429 0.35 5.29 -10.99
C SER A 429 0.74 5.66 -9.55
N ILE A 430 1.57 4.84 -8.90
CA ILE A 430 2.03 5.08 -7.53
C ILE A 430 2.92 6.32 -7.50
N THR A 431 3.82 6.48 -8.47
CA THR A 431 4.72 7.65 -8.58
C THR A 431 3.91 8.94 -8.75
N ILE A 432 2.84 8.92 -9.56
CA ILE A 432 1.91 10.04 -9.70
C ILE A 432 1.26 10.36 -8.34
N ASN A 433 0.76 9.37 -7.62
CA ASN A 433 0.14 9.58 -6.29
C ASN A 433 1.13 10.14 -5.27
N LYS A 434 2.37 9.64 -5.27
CA LYS A 434 3.48 10.18 -4.46
C LYS A 434 3.76 11.64 -4.77
N MET A 435 3.85 12.00 -6.06
CA MET A 435 3.97 13.40 -6.49
C MET A 435 2.81 14.24 -5.94
N ARG A 436 1.57 13.79 -6.07
CA ARG A 436 0.40 14.53 -5.57
C ARG A 436 0.40 14.66 -4.04
N THR A 437 0.85 13.64 -3.32
CA THR A 437 0.96 13.66 -1.84
C THR A 437 1.94 14.72 -1.35
N MET A 438 3.04 14.96 -2.07
CA MET A 438 4.04 15.98 -1.71
C MET A 438 3.49 17.41 -1.66
N LEU A 439 2.29 17.68 -2.20
CA LEU A 439 1.60 18.96 -2.01
C LEU A 439 1.47 19.34 -0.54
N TRP A 440 1.38 18.34 0.35
CA TRP A 440 1.17 18.49 1.78
C TRP A 440 2.47 18.64 2.58
N MET A 441 3.64 18.65 1.91
CA MET A 441 4.95 18.54 2.56
C MET A 441 5.81 19.82 2.52
N ASP A 442 5.32 20.89 1.88
CA ASP A 442 6.02 22.19 1.82
C ASP A 442 7.49 22.05 1.42
N GLU A 443 8.44 22.63 2.17
CA GLU A 443 9.88 22.52 1.91
C GLU A 443 10.42 21.08 1.99
N TYR A 444 9.78 20.23 2.80
CA TYR A 444 10.19 18.84 3.01
C TYR A 444 9.90 17.94 1.79
N ALA A 445 9.08 18.42 0.85
CA ALA A 445 8.84 17.73 -0.41
C ALA A 445 10.14 17.56 -1.23
N ASP A 446 11.17 18.41 -1.06
CA ASP A 446 12.46 18.22 -1.74
C ASP A 446 13.15 16.93 -1.29
N LEU A 447 13.16 16.66 0.03
CA LEU A 447 13.73 15.43 0.58
C LEU A 447 12.97 14.20 0.04
N ALA A 448 11.64 14.22 0.12
CA ALA A 448 10.82 13.13 -0.41
C ALA A 448 11.03 12.94 -1.93
N TRP A 449 11.05 14.03 -2.71
CA TRP A 449 11.27 13.99 -4.16
C TRP A 449 12.61 13.36 -4.54
N ARG A 450 13.67 13.65 -3.77
CA ARG A 450 14.99 13.01 -3.95
C ARG A 450 14.93 11.52 -3.62
N VAL A 451 14.28 11.16 -2.50
CA VAL A 451 14.20 9.77 -2.05
C VAL A 451 13.41 8.89 -3.02
N ILE A 452 12.33 9.40 -3.61
CA ILE A 452 11.54 8.68 -4.62
C ILE A 452 12.18 8.67 -6.02
N GLY A 453 13.41 9.15 -6.18
CA GLY A 453 14.17 9.07 -7.43
C GLY A 453 13.89 10.22 -8.42
N LYS A 454 13.57 11.42 -7.92
CA LYS A 454 13.37 12.64 -8.72
C LYS A 454 12.46 12.46 -9.95
N PRO A 455 11.28 11.82 -9.80
CA PRO A 455 10.47 11.39 -10.93
C PRO A 455 9.96 12.58 -11.75
N ARG A 456 9.83 12.35 -13.05
CA ARG A 456 9.27 13.28 -14.04
C ARG A 456 8.05 12.66 -14.70
N VAL A 457 6.93 12.67 -13.97
CA VAL A 457 5.65 12.10 -14.41
C VAL A 457 4.60 13.19 -14.55
N ASN A 458 3.57 12.96 -15.37
CA ASN A 458 2.42 13.87 -15.44
C ASN A 458 1.50 13.66 -14.23
N TYR A 459 1.76 14.41 -13.16
CA TYR A 459 0.98 14.39 -11.92
C TYR A 459 -0.32 15.22 -11.98
N ARG A 460 -0.76 15.65 -13.17
CA ARG A 460 -1.93 16.52 -13.41
C ARG A 460 -1.83 17.85 -12.66
N PRO A 461 -0.89 18.74 -13.06
CA PRO A 461 -0.57 19.97 -12.33
C PRO A 461 -1.77 20.89 -12.15
N GLU A 462 -2.63 21.04 -13.15
CA GLU A 462 -3.82 21.92 -13.08
C GLU A 462 -4.79 21.50 -11.96
N SER A 463 -4.99 20.19 -11.77
CA SER A 463 -5.81 19.68 -10.67
C SER A 463 -5.11 19.78 -9.32
N LEU A 464 -3.80 19.50 -9.28
CA LEU A 464 -3.02 19.64 -8.05
C LEU A 464 -3.04 21.09 -7.56
N GLU A 465 -3.05 22.06 -8.47
CA GLU A 465 -3.14 23.48 -8.12
C GLU A 465 -4.50 23.82 -7.49
N LYS A 466 -5.61 23.24 -7.96
CA LYS A 466 -6.91 23.38 -7.28
C LYS A 466 -6.88 22.86 -5.84
N ARG A 467 -6.15 21.75 -5.59
CA ARG A 467 -5.93 21.24 -4.22
C ARG A 467 -5.07 22.20 -3.40
N ARG A 468 -4.04 22.82 -3.99
CA ARG A 468 -3.22 23.85 -3.33
C ARG A 468 -4.03 25.08 -2.94
N GLU A 469 -4.85 25.59 -3.85
CA GLU A 469 -5.75 26.71 -3.61
C GLU A 469 -6.78 26.38 -2.52
N TRP A 470 -7.31 25.15 -2.52
CA TRP A 470 -8.18 24.67 -1.45
C TRP A 470 -7.47 24.65 -0.10
N ARG A 471 -6.26 24.08 -0.01
CA ARG A 471 -5.43 24.05 1.20
C ARG A 471 -5.20 25.46 1.76
N LYS A 472 -4.89 26.42 0.88
CA LYS A 472 -4.71 27.84 1.25
C LYS A 472 -5.99 28.46 1.78
N ARG A 473 -7.13 28.28 1.09
CA ARG A 473 -8.44 28.84 1.52
C ARG A 473 -8.94 28.24 2.83
N LYS A 474 -8.70 26.95 3.07
CA LYS A 474 -9.07 26.27 4.32
C LYS A 474 -8.19 26.71 5.51
N GLY A 475 -7.06 27.38 5.26
CA GLY A 475 -6.16 27.85 6.31
C GLY A 475 -5.44 26.70 7.01
N CYS A 476 -5.09 25.63 6.28
CA CYS A 476 -4.40 24.48 6.84
C CYS A 476 -2.98 24.87 7.32
N LYS A 477 -2.52 24.19 8.37
CA LYS A 477 -1.17 24.31 8.93
C LYS A 477 -0.10 23.84 7.92
N SER A 478 1.14 24.24 8.14
CA SER A 478 2.28 23.79 7.36
C SER A 478 2.68 22.35 7.73
N PHE A 479 3.49 21.72 6.87
CA PHE A 479 4.09 20.43 7.17
C PHE A 479 5.11 20.51 8.30
N ARG A 480 5.83 21.65 8.43
CA ARG A 480 6.66 21.91 9.61
C ARG A 480 5.87 21.79 10.91
N TRP A 481 4.68 22.41 10.97
CA TRP A 481 3.79 22.28 12.11
C TRP A 481 3.39 20.81 12.35
N PHE A 482 3.10 20.06 11.29
CA PHE A 482 2.81 18.62 11.40
C PHE A 482 4.00 17.85 12.01
N MET A 483 5.21 18.06 11.52
CA MET A 483 6.40 17.38 12.06
C MET A 483 6.69 17.77 13.51
N GLU A 484 6.48 19.02 13.89
CA GLU A 484 6.75 19.51 15.25
C GLU A 484 5.66 19.16 16.28
N ASN A 485 4.39 19.06 15.84
CA ASN A 485 3.24 18.96 16.75
C ASN A 485 2.51 17.61 16.66
N VAL A 486 2.67 16.88 15.57
CA VAL A 486 1.99 15.61 15.33
C VAL A 486 2.97 14.44 15.28
N PHE A 487 4.16 14.64 14.72
CA PHE A 487 5.19 13.59 14.64
C PHE A 487 6.60 14.02 15.11
N PRO A 488 6.75 14.57 16.33
CA PRO A 488 8.04 15.00 16.86
C PRO A 488 9.01 13.83 17.13
N GLU A 489 8.50 12.59 17.19
CA GLU A 489 9.28 11.36 17.35
C GLU A 489 10.01 10.96 16.07
N GLY A 490 9.64 11.53 14.92
CA GLY A 490 10.25 11.25 13.63
C GLY A 490 11.76 11.47 13.60
N ASP A 491 12.44 10.76 12.70
CA ASP A 491 13.90 10.81 12.57
C ASP A 491 14.39 12.10 11.91
N VAL A 492 13.50 12.80 11.21
CA VAL A 492 13.69 14.14 10.68
C VAL A 492 12.47 14.95 11.09
N VAL A 493 12.63 15.92 11.99
CA VAL A 493 11.56 16.86 12.40
C VAL A 493 11.75 18.20 11.71
N THR A 494 13.00 18.65 11.66
CA THR A 494 13.44 19.83 10.88
C THR A 494 14.38 19.36 9.78
N LEU A 495 14.46 20.09 8.66
CA LEU A 495 15.41 19.72 7.60
C LEU A 495 16.88 19.85 8.01
N ASP A 496 17.17 20.61 9.08
CA ASP A 496 18.49 20.62 9.73
C ASP A 496 18.88 19.26 10.31
N ASP A 497 17.91 18.36 10.54
CA ASP A 497 18.16 16.98 10.94
C ASP A 497 18.79 16.14 9.83
N VAL A 498 18.84 16.67 8.61
CA VAL A 498 19.52 16.12 7.44
C VAL A 498 20.63 17.08 6.99
N PRO A 499 21.73 17.23 7.73
CA PRO A 499 22.75 18.24 7.39
C PRO A 499 23.53 17.89 6.11
N TYR A 500 23.53 16.62 5.69
CA TYR A 500 24.23 16.17 4.49
C TYR A 500 23.33 15.29 3.63
N LEU A 501 23.29 15.61 2.33
CA LEU A 501 22.58 14.87 1.31
C LEU A 501 23.32 15.04 -0.02
N GLY A 502 23.97 13.98 -0.46
CA GLY A 502 24.82 14.01 -1.65
C GLY A 502 25.92 12.96 -1.62
N PRO A 503 26.90 13.06 -2.52
CA PRO A 503 28.06 12.18 -2.54
C PRO A 503 28.93 12.36 -1.30
N LEU A 504 29.38 11.21 -0.78
CA LEU A 504 30.41 11.11 0.25
C LEU A 504 31.74 10.75 -0.43
N ARG A 505 32.61 11.74 -0.62
CA ARG A 505 33.84 11.65 -1.42
C ARG A 505 35.07 11.56 -0.54
N ASN A 506 36.00 10.66 -0.87
CA ASN A 506 37.36 10.71 -0.33
C ASN A 506 38.31 11.35 -1.36
N ASP A 507 38.87 12.51 -1.01
CA ASP A 507 39.70 13.29 -1.93
C ASP A 507 41.06 12.67 -2.23
N LYS A 508 41.61 11.88 -1.29
CA LYS A 508 42.91 11.22 -1.46
C LYS A 508 42.91 10.22 -2.61
N ILE A 509 41.81 9.49 -2.79
CA ILE A 509 41.67 8.48 -3.85
C ILE A 509 40.76 8.92 -5.00
N GLY A 510 40.09 10.07 -4.88
CA GLY A 510 39.19 10.60 -5.91
C GLY A 510 37.96 9.70 -6.18
N MET A 511 37.52 8.96 -5.17
CA MET A 511 36.37 8.04 -5.25
C MET A 511 35.29 8.43 -4.26
N CYS A 512 34.08 8.00 -4.54
CA CYS A 512 32.88 8.25 -3.77
C CYS A 512 32.31 6.93 -3.23
N LEU A 513 31.67 6.99 -2.07
CA LEU A 513 30.85 5.89 -1.56
C LEU A 513 29.74 5.58 -2.59
N ASP A 514 29.56 4.32 -2.93
CA ASP A 514 28.59 3.85 -3.93
C ASP A 514 27.86 2.61 -3.39
N ASN A 515 26.53 2.55 -3.56
CA ASN A 515 25.73 1.38 -3.20
C ASN A 515 25.83 0.23 -4.23
N MET A 516 26.69 0.36 -5.24
CA MET A 516 26.97 -0.58 -6.30
C MET A 516 25.74 -0.98 -7.12
N GLY A 517 24.72 -0.12 -7.15
CA GLY A 517 23.43 -0.36 -7.79
C GLY A 517 22.41 -1.12 -6.93
N TRP A 518 22.75 -1.44 -5.67
CA TRP A 518 21.90 -2.22 -4.76
C TRP A 518 21.71 -1.47 -3.44
N ALA A 519 20.62 -0.70 -3.34
CA ALA A 519 20.33 0.12 -2.16
C ALA A 519 19.67 -0.66 -1.02
N SER A 520 19.15 -1.86 -1.28
CA SER A 520 18.38 -2.61 -0.29
C SER A 520 19.26 -3.33 0.74
N PRO A 521 18.74 -3.59 1.95
CA PRO A 521 19.43 -4.36 2.99
C PRO A 521 20.03 -5.67 2.48
N GLY A 522 21.18 -6.05 3.04
CA GLY A 522 21.94 -7.24 2.67
C GLY A 522 22.98 -7.03 1.56
N HIS A 523 23.13 -5.83 1.01
CA HIS A 523 24.13 -5.54 -0.02
C HIS A 523 25.33 -4.79 0.55
N ALA A 524 26.49 -4.94 -0.08
CA ALA A 524 27.71 -4.23 0.30
C ALA A 524 27.80 -2.90 -0.44
N VAL A 525 28.19 -1.84 0.27
CA VAL A 525 28.62 -0.60 -0.35
C VAL A 525 30.10 -0.69 -0.71
N GLY A 526 30.53 0.12 -1.67
CA GLY A 526 31.91 0.15 -2.15
C GLY A 526 32.38 1.56 -2.47
N LEU A 527 33.54 1.62 -3.10
CA LEU A 527 34.10 2.86 -3.62
C LEU A 527 34.21 2.78 -5.14
N GLU A 528 33.69 3.78 -5.81
CA GLU A 528 33.79 3.94 -7.27
C GLU A 528 34.15 5.39 -7.63
N TYR A 529 34.65 5.60 -8.84
CA TYR A 529 34.87 6.94 -9.37
C TYR A 529 33.61 7.80 -9.23
N CYS A 530 33.78 9.02 -8.74
CA CYS A 530 32.66 9.93 -8.50
C CYS A 530 31.97 10.28 -9.84
N HIS A 531 30.70 9.90 -9.96
CA HIS A 531 29.82 10.18 -11.11
C HIS A 531 28.56 10.97 -10.74
N GLY A 532 28.24 11.08 -9.45
CA GLY A 532 27.16 11.95 -8.95
C GLY A 532 25.75 11.44 -9.19
N GLY A 533 25.58 10.17 -9.60
CA GLY A 533 24.29 9.52 -9.72
C GLY A 533 23.66 9.15 -8.38
N ASP A 534 22.42 8.66 -8.41
CA ASP A 534 21.68 8.30 -7.20
C ASP A 534 22.35 7.14 -6.42
N THR A 535 23.13 6.27 -7.08
CA THR A 535 23.91 5.20 -6.40
C THR A 535 25.01 5.74 -5.49
N GLN A 536 25.46 6.97 -5.71
CA GLN A 536 26.47 7.65 -4.90
C GLN A 536 25.88 8.69 -3.95
N THR A 537 24.56 8.87 -3.96
CA THR A 537 23.91 9.88 -3.12
C THR A 537 23.49 9.23 -1.80
N PHE A 538 24.05 9.72 -0.69
CA PHE A 538 23.71 9.29 0.65
C PHE A 538 23.16 10.46 1.46
N MET A 539 22.33 10.16 2.45
CA MET A 539 21.76 11.11 3.41
C MET A 539 22.17 10.74 4.84
N PHE A 540 22.37 11.76 5.67
CA PHE A 540 22.70 11.60 7.08
C PHE A 540 21.55 12.09 7.97
N PHE A 541 20.95 11.22 8.76
CA PHE A 541 19.93 11.62 9.74
C PHE A 541 20.57 11.78 11.12
N ARG A 542 20.93 13.02 11.49
CA ARG A 542 21.76 13.31 12.67
C ARG A 542 21.10 12.91 13.99
N LYS A 543 19.76 12.91 14.08
CA LYS A 543 19.01 12.53 15.31
C LYS A 543 19.18 11.06 15.69
N VAL A 544 19.52 10.21 14.72
CA VAL A 544 19.71 8.76 14.87
C VAL A 544 21.09 8.28 14.48
N GLY A 545 21.93 9.16 13.90
CA GLY A 545 23.25 8.82 13.40
C GLY A 545 23.23 7.94 12.14
N HIS A 546 22.08 7.79 11.48
CA HIS A 546 21.94 6.88 10.33
C HIS A 546 22.51 7.49 9.06
N VAL A 547 23.28 6.67 8.33
CA VAL A 547 23.76 6.96 6.97
C VAL A 547 23.03 6.02 6.02
N MET A 548 22.27 6.55 5.07
CA MET A 548 21.40 5.77 4.18
C MET A 548 21.63 6.17 2.72
N PRO A 549 21.52 5.25 1.75
CA PRO A 549 21.45 5.64 0.35
C PRO A 549 20.15 6.42 0.13
N VAL A 550 20.17 7.46 -0.72
CA VAL A 550 19.00 8.34 -0.90
C VAL A 550 17.77 7.59 -1.40
N ASN A 551 17.96 6.53 -2.18
CA ASN A 551 16.89 5.77 -2.83
C ASN A 551 16.32 4.63 -1.97
N ASP A 552 16.79 4.45 -0.73
CA ASP A 552 16.20 3.50 0.23
C ASP A 552 16.42 3.96 1.68
N ASP A 553 15.41 4.62 2.25
CA ASP A 553 15.41 5.15 3.61
C ASP A 553 15.09 4.11 4.69
N GLU A 554 15.09 2.81 4.34
CA GLU A 554 15.05 1.69 5.30
C GLU A 554 16.40 0.98 5.42
N ALA A 555 17.40 1.38 4.62
CA ALA A 555 18.70 0.71 4.52
C ALA A 555 19.83 1.55 5.14
N CYS A 556 20.34 1.12 6.28
CA CYS A 556 21.37 1.84 7.03
C CYS A 556 22.76 1.22 6.84
N LEU A 557 23.78 2.07 6.68
CA LEU A 557 25.18 1.66 6.60
C LEU A 557 25.67 1.10 7.95
N GLN A 558 26.21 -0.10 7.91
CA GLN A 558 26.91 -0.74 9.02
C GLN A 558 28.42 -0.54 8.95
N PRO A 559 29.13 -0.68 10.09
CA PRO A 559 30.61 -0.65 10.14
C PRO A 559 31.28 -1.69 9.23
N SER A 560 30.58 -2.77 8.90
CA SER A 560 31.04 -3.81 7.97
C SER A 560 31.13 -3.33 6.51
N GLY A 561 30.63 -2.13 6.18
CA GLY A 561 30.48 -1.67 4.80
C GLY A 561 29.30 -2.32 4.08
N ARG A 562 28.29 -2.77 4.82
CA ARG A 562 27.05 -3.36 4.30
C ARG A 562 25.84 -2.55 4.72
N LEU A 563 24.78 -2.63 3.94
CA LEU A 563 23.47 -2.09 4.27
C LEU A 563 22.66 -3.14 5.02
N ASP A 564 21.93 -2.72 6.03
CA ASP A 564 20.97 -3.56 6.75
C ASP A 564 19.72 -2.75 7.10
N TRP A 565 18.65 -3.42 7.49
CA TRP A 565 17.43 -2.77 7.93
C TRP A 565 17.74 -1.84 9.12
N CYS A 566 17.29 -0.59 9.06
CA CYS A 566 17.46 0.43 10.11
C CYS A 566 16.71 0.12 11.43
N ARG A 567 16.90 -1.07 12.00
CA ARG A 567 16.22 -1.55 13.22
C ARG A 567 16.97 -1.08 14.45
N GLY A 568 16.70 0.17 14.85
CA GLY A 568 17.31 0.82 16.00
C GLY A 568 18.51 1.70 15.65
N THR A 569 19.11 2.32 16.67
CA THR A 569 20.11 3.37 16.47
C THR A 569 21.53 2.93 16.78
N ALA A 570 21.75 2.21 17.88
CA ALA A 570 23.11 1.89 18.36
C ALA A 570 23.99 1.19 17.31
N GLN A 571 23.45 0.20 16.60
CA GLN A 571 24.17 -0.59 15.57
C GLN A 571 24.50 0.20 14.30
N PHE A 572 23.94 1.40 14.15
CA PHE A 572 24.02 2.21 12.94
C PHE A 572 24.42 3.66 13.24
N TRP A 573 24.86 3.95 14.47
CA TRP A 573 25.12 5.33 14.88
C TRP A 573 26.50 5.79 14.39
N TRP A 574 26.48 6.68 13.40
CA TRP A 574 27.64 7.40 12.91
C TRP A 574 27.68 8.84 13.41
N ASP A 575 28.88 9.32 13.71
CA ASP A 575 29.20 10.71 13.96
C ASP A 575 30.06 11.22 12.81
N PHE A 576 29.59 12.25 12.10
CA PHE A 576 30.39 12.95 11.10
C PHE A 576 31.09 14.14 11.77
N THR A 577 32.41 14.05 11.91
CA THR A 577 33.20 15.02 12.67
C THR A 577 33.46 16.30 11.87
N SER A 578 33.84 17.37 12.55
CA SER A 578 34.28 18.62 11.88
C SER A 578 35.55 18.46 11.06
N SER A 579 36.37 17.43 11.34
CA SER A 579 37.53 17.06 10.53
C SER A 579 37.15 16.28 9.26
N GLY A 580 35.88 15.90 9.09
CA GLY A 580 35.40 15.13 7.93
C GLY A 580 35.53 13.61 8.11
N GLN A 581 35.75 13.10 9.32
CA GLN A 581 35.79 11.67 9.58
C GLN A 581 34.38 11.14 9.84
N LEU A 582 34.08 9.94 9.34
CA LEU A 582 32.86 9.21 9.65
C LEU A 582 33.17 8.16 10.73
N MET A 583 32.90 8.51 11.99
CA MET A 583 33.21 7.70 13.16
C MET A 583 32.01 6.86 13.57
N PHE A 584 32.21 5.56 13.75
CA PHE A 584 31.19 4.69 14.34
C PHE A 584 31.17 4.85 15.87
N ARG A 585 30.02 5.24 16.43
CA ARG A 585 29.93 5.72 17.81
C ARG A 585 30.25 4.65 18.85
N GLU A 586 29.91 3.39 18.60
CA GLU A 586 30.09 2.29 19.55
C GLU A 586 31.56 1.90 19.71
N THR A 587 32.29 1.70 18.59
CA THR A 587 33.70 1.27 18.64
C THR A 587 34.70 2.41 18.63
N LYS A 588 34.26 3.65 18.37
CA LYS A 588 35.12 4.84 18.19
C LYS A 588 36.14 4.68 17.06
N GLN A 589 35.84 3.85 16.07
CA GLN A 589 36.64 3.66 14.87
C GLN A 589 36.09 4.51 13.72
N CYS A 590 36.96 4.91 12.79
CA CYS A 590 36.61 5.71 11.63
C CYS A 590 36.61 4.89 10.35
N LEU A 591 35.71 5.24 9.43
CA LEU A 591 35.64 4.66 8.11
C LEU A 591 36.82 5.18 7.26
N SER A 592 37.67 4.26 6.77
CA SER A 592 38.82 4.56 5.92
C SER A 592 38.70 3.90 4.56
N ALA A 593 39.21 4.58 3.54
CA ALA A 593 39.28 4.10 2.17
C ALA A 593 40.56 3.27 1.93
N PHE A 594 40.41 2.02 1.49
CA PHE A 594 41.52 1.13 1.17
C PHE A 594 41.37 0.56 -0.25
N GLY A 595 41.94 1.26 -1.23
CA GLY A 595 41.70 0.97 -2.65
C GLY A 595 40.23 1.18 -3.00
N ARG A 596 39.53 0.12 -3.45
CA ARG A 596 38.08 0.13 -3.73
C ARG A 596 37.23 -0.42 -2.58
N LYS A 597 37.81 -0.62 -1.40
CA LYS A 597 37.14 -1.21 -0.24
C LYS A 597 37.12 -0.24 0.93
N LEU A 598 36.15 -0.43 1.82
CA LEU A 598 36.03 0.29 3.08
C LEU A 598 36.58 -0.56 4.22
N ARG A 599 37.18 0.08 5.22
CA ARG A 599 37.64 -0.55 6.46
C ARG A 599 37.39 0.36 7.65
N MET A 600 37.08 -0.25 8.79
CA MET A 600 37.10 0.43 10.08
C MET A 600 38.52 0.40 10.64
N VAL A 601 39.04 1.57 11.03
CA VAL A 601 40.38 1.74 11.60
C VAL A 601 40.32 2.70 12.79
N GLU A 602 41.39 2.78 13.56
CA GLU A 602 41.52 3.81 14.60
C GLU A 602 41.46 5.21 13.96
N CYS A 603 40.70 6.11 14.60
CA CYS A 603 40.50 7.46 14.07
C CYS A 603 41.80 8.26 14.12
N ASP A 604 42.24 8.75 12.96
CA ASP A 604 43.36 9.67 12.76
C ASP A 604 42.90 10.78 11.83
N ASP A 605 42.75 12.00 12.35
CA ASP A 605 42.26 13.16 11.59
C ASP A 605 43.31 13.76 10.65
N THR A 606 44.54 13.23 10.69
CA THR A 606 45.61 13.55 9.75
C THR A 606 45.70 12.54 8.60
N ASP A 607 45.05 11.37 8.72
CA ASP A 607 45.00 10.34 7.68
C ASP A 607 44.03 10.74 6.56
N PRO A 608 44.51 11.11 5.35
CA PRO A 608 43.65 11.58 4.29
C PRO A 608 42.75 10.48 3.70
N TYR A 609 42.99 9.20 4.02
CA TYR A 609 42.09 8.10 3.66
C TYR A 609 40.86 8.01 4.58
N GLN A 610 40.87 8.70 5.72
CA GLN A 610 39.75 8.80 6.67
C GLN A 610 38.94 10.08 6.52
N ILE A 611 39.42 11.04 5.74
CA ILE A 611 38.75 12.33 5.54
C ILE A 611 37.79 12.24 4.35
N TRP A 612 36.51 12.49 4.62
CA TRP A 612 35.44 12.49 3.64
C TRP A 612 34.85 13.89 3.50
N SER A 613 34.68 14.32 2.26
CA SER A 613 33.88 15.50 1.91
C SER A 613 32.45 15.05 1.62
N TRP A 614 31.50 15.56 2.41
CA TRP A 614 30.07 15.31 2.21
C TRP A 614 29.36 16.60 1.82
N THR A 615 28.57 16.54 0.76
CA THR A 615 27.76 17.67 0.30
C THR A 615 26.73 18.08 1.36
N ALA A 616 26.85 19.31 1.84
CA ALA A 616 25.87 19.91 2.74
C ALA A 616 24.49 20.01 2.05
N TYR A 617 23.44 19.61 2.77
CA TYR A 617 22.09 19.72 2.27
C TYR A 617 21.57 21.15 2.48
N ASN A 618 21.26 21.82 1.38
CA ASN A 618 20.64 23.14 1.39
C ASN A 618 19.22 23.01 0.84
N PRO A 619 18.22 22.71 1.69
CA PRO A 619 16.85 22.59 1.24
C PRO A 619 16.32 23.93 0.70
N PRO A 620 15.40 23.92 -0.27
CA PRO A 620 14.76 25.14 -0.72
C PRO A 620 13.78 25.67 0.32
N ASP A 621 13.58 27.00 0.38
CA ASP A 621 12.53 27.61 1.22
C ASP A 621 11.12 27.14 0.83
N THR A 622 10.93 26.83 -0.46
CA THR A 622 9.69 26.28 -1.01
C THR A 622 9.99 25.25 -2.09
N PHE A 623 9.38 24.07 -2.01
CA PHE A 623 9.51 23.08 -3.08
C PHE A 623 8.72 23.49 -4.32
N THR A 624 9.42 23.59 -5.45
CA THR A 624 8.81 23.81 -6.76
C THR A 624 8.69 22.48 -7.48
N PHE A 625 7.45 22.11 -7.82
CA PHE A 625 7.20 20.89 -8.56
C PHE A 625 7.88 20.94 -9.94
N PRO A 626 8.50 19.82 -10.39
CA PRO A 626 9.14 19.78 -11.69
C PRO A 626 8.12 20.03 -12.81
N SER A 627 8.56 20.78 -13.84
CA SER A 627 7.76 21.02 -15.03
C SER A 627 7.45 19.69 -15.74
N VAL A 628 6.17 19.43 -16.00
CA VAL A 628 5.76 18.31 -16.84
C VAL A 628 5.95 18.73 -18.30
N SER A 629 6.82 18.07 -19.06
CA SER A 629 6.90 18.34 -20.49
C SER A 629 5.57 17.96 -21.16
N ARG A 630 5.01 18.87 -21.97
CA ARG A 630 3.92 18.54 -22.90
C ARG A 630 4.49 17.66 -24.02
N SER A 631 4.69 16.38 -23.75
CA SER A 631 5.05 15.36 -24.73
C SER A 631 3.94 14.32 -24.76
N ILE A 632 2.86 14.59 -25.50
CA ILE A 632 2.46 13.88 -26.73
C ILE A 632 3.02 12.45 -26.78
N ARG A 633 2.15 11.47 -26.52
CA ARG A 633 1.78 10.42 -27.48
C ARG A 633 0.48 9.76 -27.01
N SER A 634 -0.61 10.16 -27.66
CA SER A 634 -1.62 9.22 -28.11
C SER A 634 -0.91 8.13 -28.92
N GLY A 635 -0.92 6.90 -28.41
CA GLY A 635 -0.51 5.70 -29.09
C GLY A 635 -1.47 4.60 -28.69
#